data_AF-A0A822E0V4-F1
#
_entry.id   AF-A0A822E0V4-F1
#
_cell.length_a   1.000
_cell.length_b   1.000
_cell.length_c   1.000
_cell.angle_alpha   90.00
_cell.angle_beta   90.00
_cell.angle_gamma   90.00
#
_symmetry.space_group_name_H-M   'P 1'
#
loop_
_entity.id
_entity.type
_entity.pdbx_description
1 polymer ?
#
loop_
_entity_poly.entity_id
_entity_poly.type
_entity_poly.pdbx_seq_one_letter_code
_entity_poly.pdbx_strand_id
1 'polypeptide(L)'
;MELLVPFLNRDNVSHHISISMSNILTYQNESSKQEKEIEELSRLLDALPTNINLDSISIASQLFDYLLQNLPTIHQYRLLSSCLNFMKIEDRLQRIKTILLLILDNEQTVQLRELLCKLLNSIEYSTSLSLDFDWTHLETAMHYQHDPKFLTYIWRFFSKNHQTNLEQILVRTLPIIKTNDELFLFLLIDLRSTNVFVLMPSFWYLIQRSLGDSTSNNDRIRKCAIYLFQQILTNDEYKHIEIKEEKFNRLLILIDEKTKQFWIDFIVLYEALEDGVVHLIKPLLTKFDRLLNFSLEYGLSLTWLFILLQRLFANTSSPLARWTVRWFFNSMKLPDNQVENVS
;
A
#
# COMPACT_ATOMS: atom_id res chain seq x y z
N MET A 1 -9.39 9.95 41.82
CA MET A 1 -10.52 10.40 40.97
C MET A 1 -11.34 9.26 40.37
N GLU A 2 -10.90 8.01 40.45
CA GLU A 2 -11.62 6.84 39.85
C GLU A 2 -12.95 6.47 40.55
N LEU A 3 -13.21 6.99 41.75
CA LEU A 3 -14.39 6.63 42.55
C LEU A 3 -15.60 7.59 42.43
N LEU A 4 -15.50 8.66 41.63
CA LEU A 4 -16.55 9.71 41.57
C LEU A 4 -17.23 9.87 40.20
N VAL A 5 -16.73 9.20 39.15
CA VAL A 5 -17.28 9.29 37.79
C VAL A 5 -18.78 8.94 37.69
N PRO A 6 -19.32 7.95 38.44
CA PRO A 6 -20.76 7.64 38.39
C PRO A 6 -21.67 8.71 39.02
N PHE A 7 -21.11 9.66 39.77
CA PHE A 7 -21.87 10.63 40.58
C PHE A 7 -21.79 12.07 40.06
N LEU A 8 -21.05 12.31 38.97
CA LEU A 8 -20.97 13.64 38.37
C LEU A 8 -22.19 13.87 37.47
N ASN A 9 -23.02 14.85 37.85
CA ASN A 9 -24.12 15.34 37.03
C ASN A 9 -23.58 15.78 35.66
N ARG A 10 -24.21 15.38 34.55
CA ARG A 10 -23.69 15.62 33.18
C ARG A 10 -23.37 17.10 32.91
N ASP A 11 -24.21 18.00 33.42
CA ASP A 11 -24.04 19.44 33.27
C ASP A 11 -22.79 19.96 34.01
N ASN A 12 -22.46 19.37 35.17
CA ASN A 12 -21.26 19.73 35.93
C ASN A 12 -19.98 19.26 35.24
N VAL A 13 -20.00 18.08 34.60
CA VAL A 13 -18.86 17.57 33.83
C VAL A 13 -18.60 18.44 32.61
N SER A 14 -19.65 18.76 31.85
CA SER A 14 -19.54 19.63 30.67
C SER A 14 -19.02 21.02 31.04
N HIS A 15 -19.50 21.58 32.15
CA HIS A 15 -19.05 22.88 32.64
C HIS A 15 -17.57 22.84 33.07
N HIS A 16 -17.16 21.80 33.80
CA HIS A 16 -15.77 21.65 34.24
C HIS A 16 -14.81 21.47 33.06
N ILE A 17 -15.20 20.68 32.05
CA ILE A 17 -14.41 20.50 30.82
C ILE A 17 -14.28 21.84 30.09
N SER A 18 -15.39 22.57 29.93
CA SER A 18 -15.38 23.88 29.29
C SER A 18 -14.47 24.88 30.00
N ILE A 19 -14.48 24.90 31.35
CA ILE A 19 -13.61 25.77 32.15
C ILE A 19 -12.15 25.38 31.97
N SER A 20 -11.80 24.11 32.15
CA SER A 20 -10.41 23.66 32.01
C SER A 20 -9.87 23.90 30.60
N MET A 21 -10.67 23.68 29.55
CA MET A 21 -10.27 24.02 28.19
C MET A 21 -10.06 25.53 28.01
N SER A 22 -10.94 26.37 28.57
CA SER A 22 -10.77 27.84 28.55
C SER A 22 -9.52 28.28 29.31
N ASN A 23 -9.24 27.67 30.46
CA ASN A 23 -8.07 27.94 31.28
C ASN A 23 -6.78 27.65 30.49
N ILE A 24 -6.70 26.50 29.81
CA ILE A 24 -5.57 26.12 28.94
C ILE A 24 -5.34 27.17 27.85
N LEU A 25 -6.41 27.68 27.24
CA LEU A 25 -6.33 28.72 26.21
C LEU A 25 -5.94 30.09 26.77
N THR A 26 -6.22 30.39 28.04
CA THR A 26 -5.81 31.64 28.70
C THR A 26 -4.38 31.60 29.26
N TYR A 27 -3.89 30.42 29.67
CA TYR A 27 -2.57 30.25 30.29
C TYR A 27 -1.41 30.18 29.27
N GLN A 28 -1.54 30.77 28.08
CA GLN A 28 -0.53 30.68 27.00
C GLN A 28 0.88 31.12 27.43
N ASN A 29 0.99 31.99 28.45
CA ASN A 29 2.27 32.50 28.95
C ASN A 29 2.75 31.82 30.25
N GLU A 30 2.01 30.85 30.79
CA GLU A 30 2.31 30.18 32.05
C GLU A 30 2.39 28.66 31.87
N SER A 31 3.45 28.19 31.20
CA SER A 31 3.62 26.78 30.79
C SER A 31 3.37 25.75 31.91
N SER A 32 3.86 26.02 33.13
CA SER A 32 3.69 25.09 34.26
C SER A 32 2.24 24.96 34.76
N LYS A 33 1.42 26.01 34.66
CA LYS A 33 -0.01 25.95 35.01
C LYS A 33 -0.79 25.29 33.88
N GLN A 34 -0.44 25.64 32.64
CA GLN A 34 -1.03 25.06 31.45
C GLN A 34 -0.85 23.54 31.40
N GLU A 35 0.36 23.04 31.69
CA GLU A 35 0.69 21.62 31.63
C GLU A 35 -0.04 20.80 32.71
N LYS A 36 -0.22 21.37 33.92
CA LYS A 36 -1.05 20.76 34.98
C LYS A 36 -2.51 20.66 34.56
N GLU A 37 -3.07 21.73 34.00
CA GLU A 37 -4.45 21.75 33.54
C GLU A 37 -4.68 20.73 32.40
N ILE A 38 -3.70 20.61 31.48
CA ILE A 38 -3.70 19.60 30.41
C ILE A 38 -3.68 18.18 30.99
N GLU A 39 -2.83 17.92 31.98
CA GLU A 39 -2.73 16.59 32.59
C GLU A 39 -4.01 16.19 33.34
N GLU A 40 -4.57 17.12 34.13
CA GLU A 40 -5.82 16.89 34.85
C GLU A 40 -6.99 16.66 33.90
N LEU A 41 -7.12 17.50 32.86
CA LEU A 41 -8.15 17.35 31.84
C LEU A 41 -7.99 16.03 31.08
N SER A 42 -6.77 15.63 30.73
CA SER A 42 -6.51 14.35 30.05
C SER A 42 -7.00 13.17 30.89
N ARG A 43 -6.64 13.13 32.18
CA ARG A 43 -7.06 12.07 33.10
C ARG A 43 -8.58 12.03 33.29
N LEU A 44 -9.22 13.20 33.31
CA LEU A 44 -10.68 13.30 33.42
C LEU A 44 -11.36 12.76 32.16
N LEU A 45 -10.89 13.15 30.97
CA LEU A 45 -11.45 12.68 29.70
C LEU A 45 -11.25 11.17 29.48
N ASP A 46 -10.12 10.61 29.90
CA ASP A 46 -9.85 9.16 29.83
C ASP A 46 -10.80 8.35 30.73
N ALA A 47 -11.29 8.95 31.83
CA ALA A 47 -12.19 8.31 32.77
C ALA A 47 -13.68 8.39 32.35
N LEU A 48 -14.02 9.19 31.33
CA LEU A 48 -15.40 9.39 30.90
C LEU A 48 -15.86 8.31 29.91
N PRO A 49 -17.10 7.79 30.04
CA PRO A 49 -17.67 6.89 29.05
C PRO A 49 -17.86 7.63 27.70
N THR A 50 -17.52 6.95 26.60
CA THR A 50 -17.51 7.47 25.21
C THR A 50 -18.85 8.00 24.70
N ASN A 51 -19.95 7.78 25.44
CA ASN A 51 -21.32 8.10 25.02
C ASN A 51 -21.82 9.43 25.61
N ILE A 52 -20.95 10.19 26.29
CA ILE A 52 -21.30 11.53 26.78
C ILE A 52 -21.21 12.50 25.61
N ASN A 53 -22.37 12.89 25.09
CA ASN A 53 -22.49 13.93 24.09
C ASN A 53 -22.27 15.28 24.80
N LEU A 54 -21.04 15.79 24.73
CA LEU A 54 -20.72 17.12 25.25
C LEU A 54 -20.99 18.12 24.13
N ASP A 55 -21.94 19.04 24.35
CA ASP A 55 -22.28 20.13 23.42
C ASP A 55 -21.13 21.15 23.24
N SER A 56 -19.95 20.90 23.81
CA SER A 56 -18.75 21.75 23.78
C SER A 56 -17.93 21.66 22.47
N ILE A 57 -18.63 21.54 21.34
CA ILE A 57 -18.05 21.35 20.00
C ILE A 57 -17.07 22.48 19.62
N SER A 58 -17.34 23.73 20.03
CA SER A 58 -16.50 24.87 19.67
C SER A 58 -15.16 24.89 20.41
N ILE A 59 -15.14 24.51 21.69
CA ILE A 59 -13.95 24.65 22.53
C ILE A 59 -12.95 23.51 22.29
N ALA A 60 -13.43 22.28 22.09
CA ALA A 60 -12.56 21.15 21.74
C ALA A 60 -11.85 21.38 20.39
N SER A 61 -12.58 21.95 19.44
CA SER A 61 -12.13 22.36 18.11
C SER A 61 -11.00 23.41 18.19
N GLN A 62 -11.20 24.48 18.97
CA GLN A 62 -10.21 25.54 19.21
C GLN A 62 -8.97 25.04 19.99
N LEU A 63 -9.17 24.22 21.02
CA LEU A 63 -8.09 23.65 21.80
C LEU A 63 -7.21 22.75 20.95
N PHE A 64 -7.81 21.96 20.06
CA PHE A 64 -7.06 21.11 19.15
C PHE A 64 -6.13 21.91 18.24
N ASP A 65 -6.65 22.96 17.62
CA ASP A 65 -5.87 23.80 16.70
C ASP A 65 -4.73 24.50 17.46
N TYR A 66 -4.99 24.96 18.70
CA TYR A 66 -3.98 25.53 19.59
C TYR A 66 -2.88 24.52 19.96
N LEU A 67 -3.27 23.31 20.39
CA LEU A 67 -2.31 22.28 20.80
C LEU A 67 -1.45 21.80 19.62
N LEU A 68 -2.04 21.73 18.42
CA LEU A 68 -1.34 21.32 17.21
C LEU A 68 -0.27 22.34 16.77
N GLN A 69 -0.52 23.64 16.97
CA GLN A 69 0.42 24.72 16.62
C GLN A 69 1.66 24.81 17.54
N ASN A 70 1.59 24.28 18.75
CA ASN A 70 2.59 24.52 19.80
C ASN A 70 3.57 23.36 20.06
N LEU A 71 3.78 22.44 19.09
CA LEU A 71 4.63 21.24 19.21
C LEU A 71 4.25 20.38 20.43
N PRO A 72 3.30 19.44 20.26
CA PRO A 72 2.66 18.81 21.40
C PRO A 72 3.63 17.98 22.28
N THR A 73 3.58 18.15 23.60
CA THR A 73 4.13 17.20 24.58
C THR A 73 3.30 15.90 24.62
N ILE A 74 3.79 14.85 25.28
CA ILE A 74 3.06 13.57 25.42
C ILE A 74 1.65 13.78 26.02
N HIS A 75 1.53 14.67 27.00
CA HIS A 75 0.24 14.99 27.63
C HIS A 75 -0.68 15.75 26.67
N GLN A 76 -0.12 16.65 25.86
CA GLN A 76 -0.87 17.36 24.82
C GLN A 76 -1.37 16.41 23.72
N TYR A 77 -0.62 15.36 23.36
CA TYR A 77 -1.10 14.32 22.44
C TYR A 77 -2.24 13.48 23.00
N ARG A 78 -2.21 13.15 24.30
CA ARG A 78 -3.33 12.46 24.95
C ARG A 78 -4.57 13.32 24.93
N LEU A 79 -4.43 14.59 25.32
CA LEU A 79 -5.54 15.54 25.28
C LEU A 79 -6.10 15.73 23.86
N LEU A 80 -5.23 15.87 22.86
CA LEU A 80 -5.62 15.91 21.44
C LEU A 80 -6.44 14.68 21.05
N SER A 81 -5.97 13.48 21.39
CA SER A 81 -6.68 12.22 21.12
C SER A 81 -8.04 12.18 21.81
N SER A 82 -8.16 12.69 23.03
CA SER A 82 -9.42 12.69 23.78
C SER A 82 -10.39 13.74 23.24
N CYS A 83 -9.91 14.90 22.80
CA CYS A 83 -10.71 15.93 22.13
C CYS A 83 -11.42 15.37 20.88
N LEU A 84 -10.80 14.45 20.15
CA LEU A 84 -11.40 13.85 18.94
C LEU A 84 -12.76 13.23 19.21
N ASN A 85 -12.91 12.53 20.35
CA ASN A 85 -14.15 11.83 20.69
C ASN A 85 -15.36 12.78 20.78
N PHE A 86 -15.11 14.06 21.05
CA PHE A 86 -16.14 15.09 21.23
C PHE A 86 -16.31 16.00 20.00
N MET A 87 -15.55 15.78 18.94
CA MET A 87 -15.69 16.53 17.69
C MET A 87 -16.72 15.91 16.76
N LYS A 88 -17.38 16.75 15.96
CA LYS A 88 -18.19 16.32 14.81
C LYS A 88 -17.32 15.72 13.72
N ILE A 89 -17.93 14.93 12.83
CA ILE A 89 -17.22 14.29 11.72
C ILE A 89 -16.60 15.34 10.79
N GLU A 90 -17.30 16.44 10.49
CA GLU A 90 -16.80 17.53 9.65
C GLU A 90 -15.56 18.19 10.26
N ASP A 91 -15.59 18.42 11.58
CA ASP A 91 -14.47 18.98 12.33
C ASP A 91 -13.25 18.06 12.32
N ARG A 92 -13.45 16.75 12.45
CA ARG A 92 -12.38 15.74 12.38
C ARG A 92 -11.78 15.67 10.98
N LEU A 93 -12.60 15.75 9.92
CA LEU A 93 -12.14 15.76 8.52
C LEU A 93 -11.24 16.95 8.21
N GLN A 94 -11.62 18.15 8.66
CA GLN A 94 -10.80 19.34 8.48
C GLN A 94 -9.43 19.20 9.17
N ARG A 95 -9.38 18.50 10.31
CA ARG A 95 -8.15 18.30 11.10
C ARG A 95 -7.29 17.16 10.58
N ILE A 96 -7.88 16.15 9.96
CA ILE A 96 -7.14 15.19 9.11
C ILE A 96 -6.37 15.95 8.04
N LYS A 97 -7.02 16.90 7.34
CA LYS A 97 -6.35 17.73 6.33
C LYS A 97 -5.17 18.49 6.94
N THR A 98 -5.37 19.18 8.06
CA THR A 98 -4.30 19.95 8.73
C THR A 98 -3.14 19.06 9.19
N ILE A 99 -3.43 17.91 9.82
CA ILE A 99 -2.39 17.00 10.32
C ILE A 99 -1.63 16.33 9.18
N LEU A 100 -2.32 15.93 8.11
CA LEU A 100 -1.65 15.39 6.93
C LEU A 100 -0.64 16.40 6.39
N LEU A 101 -1.03 17.66 6.19
CA LEU A 101 -0.11 18.71 5.73
C LEU A 101 1.08 18.90 6.68
N LEU A 102 0.85 18.90 8.00
CA LEU A 102 1.92 19.06 9.00
C LEU A 102 2.90 17.89 9.09
N ILE A 103 2.41 16.64 8.99
CA ILE A 103 3.26 15.43 9.02
C ILE A 103 4.15 15.36 7.79
N LEU A 104 3.68 15.93 6.68
CA LEU A 104 4.30 15.84 5.38
C LEU A 104 5.40 16.89 5.15
N ASP A 105 5.33 18.04 5.85
CA ASP A 105 6.31 19.11 5.76
C ASP A 105 7.51 18.97 6.73
N ASN A 106 7.52 18.03 7.68
CA ASN A 106 8.55 17.95 8.72
C ASN A 106 8.89 16.50 9.15
N GLU A 107 10.09 16.30 9.74
CA GLU A 107 10.47 15.09 10.51
C GLU A 107 9.65 14.98 11.82
N GLN A 108 8.32 14.91 11.73
CA GLN A 108 7.46 14.95 12.91
C GLN A 108 7.28 13.59 13.57
N THR A 109 6.99 13.66 14.87
CA THR A 109 7.05 12.58 15.85
C THR A 109 6.02 11.48 15.56
N VAL A 110 6.38 10.24 15.95
CA VAL A 110 5.52 9.04 15.90
C VAL A 110 4.09 9.30 16.44
N GLN A 111 3.95 10.20 17.40
CA GLN A 111 2.69 10.55 18.05
C GLN A 111 1.68 11.24 17.10
N LEU A 112 2.13 12.09 16.16
CA LEU A 112 1.24 12.68 15.15
C LEU A 112 0.73 11.64 14.18
N ARG A 113 1.58 10.67 13.82
CA ARG A 113 1.20 9.54 12.97
C ARG A 113 0.11 8.70 13.65
N GLU A 114 0.27 8.38 14.93
CA GLU A 114 -0.75 7.67 15.71
C GLU A 114 -2.06 8.47 15.83
N LEU A 115 -1.98 9.79 16.04
CA LEU A 115 -3.15 10.66 16.10
C LEU A 115 -3.90 10.68 14.77
N LEU A 116 -3.18 10.78 13.64
CA LEU A 116 -3.78 10.70 12.31
C LEU A 116 -4.45 9.33 12.10
N CYS A 117 -3.79 8.22 12.47
CA CYS A 117 -4.39 6.89 12.34
C CYS A 117 -5.69 6.76 13.14
N LYS A 118 -5.74 7.30 14.37
CA LYS A 118 -6.97 7.35 15.18
C LYS A 118 -8.07 8.17 14.50
N LEU A 119 -7.72 9.33 13.95
CA LEU A 119 -8.64 10.20 13.22
C LEU A 119 -9.26 9.49 12.01
N LEU A 120 -8.42 8.89 11.16
CA LEU A 120 -8.83 8.16 9.97
C LEU A 120 -9.75 6.98 10.32
N ASN A 121 -9.41 6.17 11.33
CA ASN A 121 -10.27 5.09 11.85
C ASN A 121 -11.64 5.61 12.31
N SER A 122 -11.66 6.77 12.99
CA SER A 122 -12.91 7.33 13.53
C SER A 122 -13.88 7.82 12.46
N ILE A 123 -13.41 7.98 11.22
CA ILE A 123 -14.15 8.50 10.07
C ILE A 123 -14.47 7.41 9.04
N GLU A 124 -13.87 6.21 9.18
CA GLU A 124 -13.94 5.11 8.21
C GLU A 124 -15.38 4.67 7.83
N TYR A 125 -16.36 4.92 8.70
CA TYR A 125 -17.78 4.58 8.48
C TYR A 125 -18.65 5.76 8.02
N SER A 126 -18.09 6.97 7.88
CA SER A 126 -18.84 8.16 7.47
C SER A 126 -18.81 8.33 5.94
N THR A 127 -19.87 7.88 5.28
CA THR A 127 -19.90 7.52 3.85
C THR A 127 -20.15 8.67 2.86
N SER A 128 -19.94 9.95 3.17
CA SER A 128 -20.43 10.99 2.24
C SER A 128 -19.73 12.35 2.21
N LEU A 129 -18.61 12.55 2.91
CA LEU A 129 -17.97 13.87 2.94
C LEU A 129 -16.69 13.89 2.10
N SER A 130 -16.72 14.64 1.01
CA SER A 130 -15.57 14.89 0.15
C SER A 130 -14.55 15.76 0.90
N LEU A 131 -13.37 15.21 1.20
CA LEU A 131 -12.21 16.04 1.55
C LEU A 131 -11.78 16.83 0.31
N ASP A 132 -11.93 18.15 0.36
CA ASP A 132 -11.31 19.06 -0.59
C ASP A 132 -9.82 19.20 -0.20
N PHE A 133 -9.00 18.28 -0.71
CA PHE A 133 -7.57 18.18 -0.41
C PHE A 133 -6.75 18.87 -1.52
N ASP A 134 -5.64 19.53 -1.15
CA ASP A 134 -4.64 19.96 -2.13
C ASP A 134 -3.81 18.73 -2.54
N TRP A 135 -4.31 18.03 -3.55
CA TRP A 135 -3.72 16.79 -4.07
C TRP A 135 -2.29 16.99 -4.59
N THR A 136 -1.94 18.18 -5.06
CA THR A 136 -0.57 18.47 -5.53
C THR A 136 0.42 18.56 -4.38
N HIS A 137 0.00 19.14 -3.25
CA HIS A 137 0.81 19.13 -2.05
C HIS A 137 0.92 17.72 -1.45
N LEU A 138 -0.17 16.91 -1.45
CA LEU A 138 -0.10 15.49 -1.05
C LEU A 138 0.92 14.71 -1.86
N GLU A 139 0.89 14.87 -3.19
CA GLU A 139 1.77 14.16 -4.12
C GLU A 139 3.24 14.47 -3.82
N THR A 140 3.56 15.76 -3.66
CA THR A 140 4.91 16.23 -3.34
C THR A 140 5.38 15.65 -2.01
N ALA A 141 4.53 15.72 -1.01
CA ALA A 141 4.78 15.24 0.33
C ALA A 141 4.99 13.72 0.42
N MET A 142 4.20 12.93 -0.31
CA MET A 142 4.35 11.48 -0.36
C MET A 142 5.68 11.05 -0.97
N HIS A 143 6.31 11.87 -1.82
CA HIS A 143 7.65 11.59 -2.33
C HIS A 143 8.75 11.66 -1.27
N TYR A 144 8.53 12.37 -0.16
CA TYR A 144 9.53 12.60 0.90
C TYR A 144 9.36 11.70 2.12
N GLN A 145 8.27 10.94 2.23
CA GLN A 145 7.99 10.18 3.44
C GLN A 145 8.67 8.80 3.47
N HIS A 146 9.54 8.58 4.46
CA HIS A 146 10.32 7.35 4.62
C HIS A 146 9.67 6.27 5.49
N ASP A 147 8.45 6.49 6.02
CA ASP A 147 7.76 5.47 6.82
C ASP A 147 6.74 4.69 5.99
N PRO A 148 7.13 3.49 5.52
CA PRO A 148 6.29 2.65 4.72
C PRO A 148 4.91 2.38 5.39
N LYS A 149 4.91 1.92 6.64
CA LYS A 149 3.67 1.43 7.26
C LYS A 149 2.62 2.53 7.40
N PHE A 150 3.08 3.74 7.71
CA PHE A 150 2.23 4.91 7.83
C PHE A 150 1.60 5.31 6.50
N LEU A 151 2.39 5.32 5.42
CA LEU A 151 1.89 5.60 4.08
C LEU A 151 0.77 4.62 3.72
N THR A 152 0.98 3.30 3.91
CA THR A 152 -0.02 2.26 3.57
C THR A 152 -1.39 2.55 4.19
N TYR A 153 -1.38 3.06 5.42
CA TYR A 153 -2.58 3.37 6.17
C TYR A 153 -3.34 4.58 5.58
N ILE A 154 -2.60 5.63 5.20
CA ILE A 154 -3.15 6.79 4.47
C ILE A 154 -3.72 6.34 3.11
N TRP A 155 -2.97 5.52 2.38
CA TRP A 155 -3.37 5.00 1.08
C TRP A 155 -4.68 4.20 1.14
N ARG A 156 -4.83 3.34 2.16
CA ARG A 156 -6.08 2.60 2.40
C ARG A 156 -7.27 3.49 2.69
N PHE A 157 -7.06 4.58 3.41
CA PHE A 157 -8.13 5.54 3.64
C PHE A 157 -8.56 6.21 2.33
N PHE A 158 -7.59 6.66 1.51
CA PHE A 158 -7.90 7.29 0.23
C PHE A 158 -8.45 6.31 -0.81
N SER A 159 -8.05 5.04 -0.82
CA SER A 159 -8.58 4.06 -1.77
C SER A 159 -10.07 3.80 -1.55
N LYS A 160 -10.55 3.95 -0.31
CA LYS A 160 -11.97 3.81 0.03
C LYS A 160 -12.81 5.05 -0.31
N ASN A 161 -12.27 6.24 -0.06
CA ASN A 161 -13.04 7.49 -0.06
C ASN A 161 -12.75 8.42 -1.26
N HIS A 162 -11.57 8.31 -1.87
CA HIS A 162 -11.07 9.23 -2.91
C HIS A 162 -10.35 8.49 -4.05
N GLN A 163 -10.89 7.34 -4.44
CA GLN A 163 -10.24 6.43 -5.39
C GLN A 163 -9.82 7.10 -6.69
N THR A 164 -10.70 7.89 -7.33
CA THR A 164 -10.40 8.55 -8.62
C THR A 164 -9.21 9.50 -8.52
N ASN A 165 -9.09 10.26 -7.43
CA ASN A 165 -7.98 11.19 -7.24
C ASN A 165 -6.69 10.42 -6.93
N LEU A 166 -6.80 9.35 -6.14
CA LEU A 166 -5.68 8.47 -5.84
C LEU A 166 -5.13 7.82 -7.10
N GLU A 167 -6.01 7.32 -7.98
CA GLU A 167 -5.63 6.76 -9.28
C GLU A 167 -4.89 7.78 -10.14
N GLN A 168 -5.36 9.03 -10.21
CA GLN A 168 -4.70 10.08 -10.97
C GLN A 168 -3.27 10.37 -10.46
N ILE A 169 -3.07 10.42 -9.14
CA ILE A 169 -1.74 10.61 -8.55
C ILE A 169 -0.86 9.40 -8.84
N LEU A 170 -1.40 8.19 -8.71
CA LEU A 170 -0.66 6.97 -8.96
C LEU A 170 -0.21 6.83 -10.41
N VAL A 171 -1.05 7.24 -11.37
CA VAL A 171 -0.70 7.26 -12.79
C VAL A 171 0.48 8.20 -13.07
N ARG A 172 0.59 9.32 -12.36
CA ARG A 172 1.70 10.28 -12.52
C ARG A 172 2.98 9.84 -11.84
N THR A 173 2.85 9.18 -10.69
CA THR A 173 3.99 8.76 -9.87
C THR A 173 4.60 7.44 -10.34
N LEU A 174 3.80 6.50 -10.85
CA LEU A 174 4.26 5.17 -11.28
C LEU A 174 5.46 5.19 -12.24
N PRO A 175 5.53 6.05 -13.27
CA PRO A 175 6.70 6.13 -14.17
C PRO A 175 8.00 6.57 -13.48
N ILE A 176 7.91 7.24 -12.33
CA ILE A 176 9.05 7.83 -11.60
C ILE A 176 9.63 6.83 -10.57
N ILE A 177 8.88 5.78 -10.21
CA ILE A 177 9.27 4.82 -9.16
C ILE A 177 10.45 3.94 -9.61
N LYS A 178 11.64 4.27 -9.10
CA LYS A 178 12.90 3.56 -9.42
C LYS A 178 13.20 2.35 -8.55
N THR A 179 12.56 2.21 -7.39
CA THR A 179 12.73 1.10 -6.45
C THR A 179 11.46 0.26 -6.34
N ASN A 180 11.59 -1.06 -6.13
CA ASN A 180 10.44 -1.89 -5.80
C ASN A 180 10.07 -1.60 -4.35
N ASP A 181 8.92 -0.96 -4.14
CA ASP A 181 8.35 -0.76 -2.82
C ASP A 181 7.21 -1.77 -2.62
N GLU A 182 7.35 -2.65 -1.63
CA GLU A 182 6.33 -3.63 -1.22
C GLU A 182 4.97 -2.98 -1.02
N LEU A 183 4.97 -1.77 -0.47
CA LEU A 183 3.73 -1.10 -0.12
C LEU A 183 3.01 -0.49 -1.29
N PHE A 184 3.77 -0.04 -2.26
CA PHE A 184 3.19 0.45 -3.49
C PHE A 184 2.45 -0.69 -4.20
N LEU A 185 2.97 -1.92 -4.14
CA LEU A 185 2.24 -3.10 -4.61
C LEU A 185 1.00 -3.41 -3.75
N PHE A 186 1.10 -3.34 -2.42
CA PHE A 186 -0.09 -3.51 -1.57
C PHE A 186 -1.18 -2.48 -1.84
N LEU A 187 -0.78 -1.25 -2.11
CA LEU A 187 -1.71 -0.22 -2.50
C LEU A 187 -2.42 -0.58 -3.81
N LEU A 188 -1.68 -0.99 -4.84
CA LEU A 188 -2.29 -1.42 -6.10
C LEU A 188 -3.25 -2.59 -5.92
N ILE A 189 -2.97 -3.48 -4.96
CA ILE A 189 -3.87 -4.58 -4.56
C ILE A 189 -5.14 -4.05 -3.89
N ASP A 190 -5.02 -3.02 -3.06
CA ASP A 190 -6.13 -2.42 -2.30
C ASP A 190 -7.01 -1.47 -3.14
N LEU A 191 -6.62 -1.15 -4.38
CA LEU A 191 -7.45 -0.37 -5.30
C LEU A 191 -8.63 -1.21 -5.81
N ARG A 192 -9.81 -0.59 -5.98
CA ARG A 192 -10.98 -1.32 -6.52
C ARG A 192 -10.86 -1.65 -8.01
N SER A 193 -10.01 -0.94 -8.73
CA SER A 193 -9.74 -1.15 -10.14
C SER A 193 -8.28 -0.90 -10.45
N THR A 194 -7.67 -1.80 -11.23
CA THR A 194 -6.31 -1.62 -11.75
C THR A 194 -6.31 -1.25 -13.25
N ASN A 195 -7.48 -1.01 -13.85
CA ASN A 195 -7.67 -0.86 -15.29
C ASN A 195 -6.73 0.17 -15.91
N VAL A 196 -6.58 1.32 -15.24
CA VAL A 196 -5.75 2.42 -15.75
C VAL A 196 -4.26 2.04 -15.74
N PHE A 197 -3.81 1.26 -14.76
CA PHE A 197 -2.41 0.86 -14.63
C PHE A 197 -2.04 -0.29 -15.56
N VAL A 198 -2.97 -1.21 -15.79
CA VAL A 198 -2.75 -2.41 -16.60
C VAL A 198 -2.38 -2.06 -18.04
N LEU A 199 -2.76 -0.90 -18.55
CA LEU A 199 -2.35 -0.42 -19.89
C LEU A 199 -1.01 0.34 -19.89
N MET A 200 -0.43 0.59 -18.72
CA MET A 200 0.81 1.35 -18.59
C MET A 200 2.03 0.42 -18.64
N PRO A 201 3.01 0.69 -19.52
CA PRO A 201 4.24 -0.11 -19.54
C PRO A 201 5.03 -0.06 -18.22
N SER A 202 4.96 1.05 -17.48
CA SER A 202 5.60 1.20 -16.16
C SER A 202 5.02 0.25 -15.10
N PHE A 203 3.74 -0.11 -15.18
CA PHE A 203 3.12 -1.09 -14.29
C PHE A 203 3.75 -2.47 -14.51
N TRP A 204 3.86 -2.88 -15.76
CA TRP A 204 4.44 -4.18 -16.10
C TRP A 204 5.94 -4.25 -15.85
N TYR A 205 6.64 -3.13 -16.03
CA TYR A 205 8.02 -3.00 -15.59
C TYR A 205 8.16 -3.20 -14.08
N LEU A 206 7.26 -2.62 -13.28
CA LEU A 206 7.21 -2.83 -11.83
C LEU A 206 6.98 -4.31 -11.47
N ILE A 207 6.02 -4.98 -12.13
CA ILE A 207 5.76 -6.41 -11.94
C ILE A 207 7.00 -7.24 -12.32
N GLN A 208 7.57 -7.03 -13.50
CA GLN A 208 8.76 -7.76 -13.98
C GLN A 208 9.95 -7.58 -13.04
N ARG A 209 10.23 -6.35 -12.59
CA ARG A 209 11.31 -6.05 -11.65
C ARG A 209 11.08 -6.76 -10.31
N SER A 210 9.82 -6.82 -9.85
CA SER A 210 9.43 -7.51 -8.61
C SER A 210 9.59 -9.02 -8.69
N LEU A 211 9.45 -9.61 -9.89
CA LEU A 211 9.71 -11.03 -10.15
C LEU A 211 11.20 -11.35 -10.36
N GLY A 212 12.00 -10.41 -10.88
CA GLY A 212 13.42 -10.63 -11.22
C GLY A 212 14.42 -10.49 -10.07
N ASP A 213 14.04 -9.86 -8.95
CA ASP A 213 14.97 -9.59 -7.85
C ASP A 213 15.24 -10.84 -7.01
N SER A 214 16.50 -11.32 -7.05
CA SER A 214 16.95 -12.57 -6.43
C SER A 214 17.44 -12.41 -4.99
N THR A 215 17.27 -11.24 -4.37
CA THR A 215 17.61 -11.09 -2.95
C THR A 215 16.58 -11.83 -2.07
N SER A 216 17.08 -12.63 -1.11
CA SER A 216 16.26 -13.43 -0.19
C SER A 216 15.32 -12.60 0.70
N ASN A 217 15.54 -11.28 0.78
CA ASN A 217 14.71 -10.35 1.55
C ASN A 217 13.41 -9.91 0.85
N ASN A 218 13.18 -10.24 -0.42
CA ASN A 218 12.06 -9.69 -1.22
C ASN A 218 10.91 -10.68 -1.52
N ASP A 219 10.71 -11.71 -0.70
CA ASP A 219 9.64 -12.70 -0.87
C ASP A 219 8.23 -12.07 -0.91
N ARG A 220 7.98 -11.06 -0.06
CA ARG A 220 6.68 -10.39 -0.01
C ARG A 220 6.38 -9.56 -1.26
N ILE A 221 7.36 -8.79 -1.73
CA ILE A 221 7.26 -7.98 -2.96
C ILE A 221 6.87 -8.89 -4.13
N ARG A 222 7.51 -10.05 -4.22
CA ARG A 222 7.25 -11.04 -5.26
C ARG A 222 5.86 -11.64 -5.15
N LYS A 223 5.43 -12.05 -3.97
CA LYS A 223 4.07 -12.57 -3.73
C LYS A 223 3.01 -11.53 -4.11
N CYS A 224 3.23 -10.26 -3.80
CA CYS A 224 2.33 -9.18 -4.21
C CYS A 224 2.29 -9.03 -5.74
N ALA A 225 3.43 -9.09 -6.41
CA ALA A 225 3.49 -9.01 -7.88
C ALA A 225 2.82 -10.21 -8.56
N ILE A 226 3.03 -11.43 -8.06
CA ILE A 226 2.34 -12.64 -8.54
C ILE A 226 0.83 -12.50 -8.34
N TYR A 227 0.41 -12.07 -7.16
CA TYR A 227 -1.00 -11.90 -6.84
C TYR A 227 -1.68 -10.89 -7.78
N LEU A 228 -1.07 -9.72 -7.98
CA LEU A 228 -1.55 -8.72 -8.96
C LEU A 228 -1.63 -9.32 -10.37
N PHE A 229 -0.62 -10.08 -10.78
CA PHE A 229 -0.61 -10.68 -12.11
C PHE A 229 -1.70 -11.75 -12.25
N GLN A 230 -1.91 -12.60 -11.25
CA GLN A 230 -2.98 -13.58 -11.21
C GLN A 230 -4.37 -12.91 -11.23
N GLN A 231 -4.57 -11.81 -10.51
CA GLN A 231 -5.81 -11.04 -10.56
C GLN A 231 -6.11 -10.55 -11.97
N ILE A 232 -5.10 -10.05 -12.69
CA ILE A 232 -5.25 -9.60 -14.08
C ILE A 232 -5.61 -10.78 -15.00
N LEU A 233 -4.93 -11.92 -14.86
CA LEU A 233 -5.19 -13.09 -15.69
C LEU A 233 -6.57 -13.70 -15.44
N THR A 234 -7.07 -13.66 -14.21
CA THR A 234 -8.34 -14.28 -13.82
C THR A 234 -9.54 -13.37 -14.04
N ASN A 235 -9.35 -12.06 -14.09
CA ASN A 235 -10.43 -11.12 -14.36
C ASN A 235 -10.72 -11.00 -15.87
N ASP A 236 -11.97 -11.24 -16.22
CA ASP A 236 -12.49 -11.22 -17.59
C ASP A 236 -12.54 -9.82 -18.23
N GLU A 237 -12.43 -8.76 -17.44
CA GLU A 237 -12.32 -7.37 -17.92
C GLU A 237 -10.99 -7.12 -18.67
N TYR A 238 -9.99 -7.97 -18.44
CA TYR A 238 -8.63 -7.84 -18.96
C TYR A 238 -8.31 -8.79 -20.12
N LYS A 239 -9.35 -9.29 -20.80
CA LYS A 239 -9.22 -10.31 -21.87
C LYS A 239 -8.34 -9.92 -23.04
N HIS A 240 -8.06 -8.63 -23.26
CA HIS A 240 -7.25 -8.15 -24.37
C HIS A 240 -6.31 -7.03 -23.92
N ILE A 241 -5.15 -7.42 -23.40
CA ILE A 241 -4.06 -6.50 -23.08
C ILE A 241 -2.91 -6.78 -24.03
N GLU A 242 -2.53 -5.78 -24.82
CA GLU A 242 -1.38 -5.87 -25.70
C GLU A 242 -0.40 -4.75 -25.35
N ILE A 243 0.77 -5.13 -24.83
CA ILE A 243 1.81 -4.19 -24.44
C ILE A 243 3.08 -4.53 -25.20
N LYS A 244 3.36 -3.67 -26.16
CA LYS A 244 4.55 -3.73 -27.01
C LYS A 244 5.61 -2.82 -26.42
N GLU A 245 6.55 -3.39 -25.70
CA GLU A 245 7.74 -2.68 -25.27
C GLU A 245 9.00 -3.36 -25.80
N GLU A 246 9.39 -2.97 -27.02
CA GLU A 246 10.54 -3.54 -27.74
C GLU A 246 11.89 -2.92 -27.39
N LYS A 247 11.93 -1.88 -26.54
CA LYS A 247 13.20 -1.25 -26.15
C LYS A 247 13.88 -2.07 -25.06
N PHE A 248 14.62 -3.10 -25.52
CA PHE A 248 15.69 -3.84 -24.88
C PHE A 248 15.44 -4.25 -23.42
N ASN A 249 15.19 -5.55 -23.20
CA ASN A 249 15.08 -6.27 -21.92
C ASN A 249 13.68 -6.40 -21.27
N ARG A 250 12.60 -6.11 -21.99
CA ARG A 250 11.24 -6.22 -21.44
C ARG A 250 10.48 -7.42 -22.00
N LEU A 251 9.65 -8.03 -21.16
CA LEU A 251 8.68 -9.02 -21.61
C LEU A 251 7.64 -8.33 -22.48
N LEU A 252 7.41 -8.88 -23.67
CA LEU A 252 6.19 -8.59 -24.41
C LEU A 252 5.05 -9.18 -23.59
N ILE A 253 4.13 -8.34 -23.11
CA ILE A 253 2.98 -8.81 -22.34
C ILE A 253 1.76 -8.73 -23.24
N LEU A 254 1.40 -9.89 -23.75
CA LEU A 254 0.17 -10.13 -24.48
C LEU A 254 -0.72 -10.96 -23.55
N ILE A 255 -1.84 -10.44 -23.13
CA ILE A 255 -2.88 -11.20 -22.43
C ILE A 255 -4.09 -11.21 -23.35
N ASP A 256 -4.23 -12.32 -24.08
CA ASP A 256 -5.42 -12.68 -24.81
C ASP A 256 -5.87 -14.10 -24.44
N GLU A 257 -6.96 -14.57 -25.02
CA GLU A 257 -7.46 -15.93 -24.74
C GLU A 257 -6.42 -17.02 -25.05
N LYS A 258 -5.49 -16.77 -26.00
CA LYS A 258 -4.46 -17.73 -26.41
C LYS A 258 -3.26 -17.71 -25.46
N THR A 259 -2.83 -16.53 -25.01
CA THR A 259 -1.66 -16.35 -24.15
C THR A 259 -1.99 -16.45 -22.65
N LYS A 260 -3.27 -16.38 -22.25
CA LYS A 260 -3.68 -16.53 -20.85
C LYS A 260 -3.19 -17.85 -20.25
N GLN A 261 -3.34 -18.97 -20.96
CA GLN A 261 -2.84 -20.27 -20.50
C GLN A 261 -1.31 -20.30 -20.41
N PHE A 262 -0.62 -19.61 -21.34
CA PHE A 262 0.83 -19.45 -21.30
C PHE A 262 1.27 -18.74 -20.01
N TRP A 263 0.64 -17.62 -19.63
CA TRP A 263 1.01 -16.91 -18.40
C TRP A 263 0.66 -17.68 -17.12
N ILE A 264 -0.45 -18.42 -17.11
CA ILE A 264 -0.80 -19.31 -16.00
C ILE A 264 0.26 -20.39 -15.83
N ASP A 265 0.70 -21.03 -16.92
CA ASP A 265 1.76 -22.04 -16.87
C ASP A 265 3.10 -21.42 -16.44
N PHE A 266 3.42 -20.20 -16.86
CA PHE A 266 4.59 -19.45 -16.39
C PHE A 266 4.55 -19.21 -14.88
N ILE A 267 3.45 -18.72 -14.32
CA ILE A 267 3.32 -18.45 -12.87
C ILE A 267 3.49 -19.74 -12.06
N VAL A 268 2.85 -20.83 -12.49
CA VAL A 268 2.98 -22.13 -11.81
C VAL A 268 4.43 -22.64 -11.83
N LEU A 269 5.13 -22.51 -12.96
CA LEU A 269 6.55 -22.86 -13.03
C LEU A 269 7.38 -21.97 -12.12
N TYR A 270 7.11 -20.66 -12.13
CA TYR A 270 7.83 -19.70 -11.33
C TYR A 270 7.71 -20.01 -9.82
N GLU A 271 6.50 -20.25 -9.32
CA GLU A 271 6.25 -20.62 -7.91
C GLU A 271 6.89 -21.96 -7.55
N ALA A 272 6.72 -22.98 -8.39
CA ALA A 272 7.27 -24.31 -8.12
C ALA A 272 8.81 -24.34 -8.10
N LEU A 273 9.44 -23.49 -8.91
CA LEU A 273 10.90 -23.32 -8.92
C LEU A 273 11.39 -22.57 -7.68
N GLU A 274 10.63 -21.58 -7.19
CA GLU A 274 10.93 -20.83 -5.97
C GLU A 274 10.84 -21.73 -4.74
N ASP A 275 9.75 -22.48 -4.59
CA ASP A 275 9.52 -23.39 -3.45
C ASP A 275 10.40 -24.66 -3.50
N GLY A 276 11.17 -24.84 -4.57
CA GLY A 276 12.10 -25.96 -4.70
C GLY A 276 11.41 -27.33 -4.73
N VAL A 277 10.18 -27.43 -5.24
CA VAL A 277 9.35 -28.64 -5.15
C VAL A 277 9.84 -29.72 -6.13
N VAL A 278 10.82 -30.52 -5.69
CA VAL A 278 11.49 -31.56 -6.49
C VAL A 278 10.56 -32.71 -6.92
N HIS A 279 9.42 -32.89 -6.25
CA HIS A 279 8.50 -34.00 -6.54
C HIS A 279 7.61 -33.77 -7.77
N LEU A 280 7.63 -32.58 -8.37
CA LEU A 280 6.75 -32.21 -9.49
C LEU A 280 7.46 -32.13 -10.86
N ILE A 281 8.67 -32.72 -11.00
CA ILE A 281 9.49 -32.62 -12.23
C ILE A 281 8.69 -32.92 -13.50
N LYS A 282 7.91 -34.01 -13.55
CA LYS A 282 7.14 -34.41 -14.75
C LYS A 282 6.02 -33.42 -15.12
N PRO A 283 5.13 -33.00 -14.20
CA PRO A 283 4.17 -31.93 -14.49
C PRO A 283 4.80 -30.61 -14.94
N LEU A 284 5.89 -30.19 -14.29
CA LEU A 284 6.61 -28.95 -14.64
C LEU A 284 7.20 -29.03 -16.04
N LEU A 285 7.73 -30.19 -16.42
CA LEU A 285 8.23 -30.51 -17.75
C LEU A 285 7.24 -30.19 -18.87
N THR A 286 6.02 -30.73 -18.74
CA THR A 286 4.96 -30.52 -19.73
C THR A 286 4.55 -29.07 -19.84
N LYS A 287 4.72 -28.27 -18.77
CA LYS A 287 4.47 -26.83 -18.79
C LYS A 287 5.61 -26.11 -19.52
N PHE A 288 6.87 -26.46 -19.25
CA PHE A 288 8.03 -25.94 -19.97
C PHE A 288 7.95 -26.17 -21.48
N ASP A 289 7.63 -27.40 -21.90
CA ASP A 289 7.46 -27.75 -23.32
C ASP A 289 6.34 -26.92 -23.96
N ARG A 290 5.21 -26.75 -23.25
CA ARG A 290 4.09 -25.92 -23.73
C ARG A 290 4.49 -24.46 -23.89
N LEU A 291 5.19 -23.87 -22.91
CA LEU A 291 5.66 -22.48 -23.02
C LEU A 291 6.67 -22.30 -24.17
N LEU A 292 7.58 -23.25 -24.34
CA LEU A 292 8.58 -23.20 -25.41
C LEU A 292 7.93 -23.31 -26.78
N ASN A 293 7.09 -24.32 -26.99
CA ASN A 293 6.38 -24.53 -28.25
C ASN A 293 5.48 -23.34 -28.58
N PHE A 294 4.77 -22.80 -27.59
CA PHE A 294 3.96 -21.61 -27.77
C PHE A 294 4.81 -20.39 -28.13
N SER A 295 5.96 -20.19 -27.50
CA SER A 295 6.87 -19.08 -27.83
C SER A 295 7.40 -19.19 -29.26
N LEU A 296 7.71 -20.40 -29.71
CA LEU A 296 8.18 -20.66 -31.09
C LEU A 296 7.06 -20.48 -32.12
N GLU A 297 5.85 -20.93 -31.82
CA GLU A 297 4.68 -20.83 -32.71
C GLU A 297 4.21 -19.37 -32.88
N TYR A 298 4.20 -18.59 -31.80
CA TYR A 298 3.67 -17.22 -31.77
C TYR A 298 4.76 -16.13 -31.79
N GLY A 299 6.04 -16.51 -31.89
CA GLY A 299 7.17 -15.57 -31.94
C GLY A 299 7.35 -14.74 -30.66
N LEU A 300 6.97 -15.28 -29.49
CA LEU A 300 7.17 -14.59 -28.21
C LEU A 300 8.66 -14.58 -27.83
N SER A 301 9.09 -13.50 -27.21
CA SER A 301 10.45 -13.39 -26.67
C SER A 301 10.70 -14.43 -25.59
N LEU A 302 11.87 -15.09 -25.64
CA LEU A 302 12.31 -16.06 -24.62
C LEU A 302 12.82 -15.39 -23.33
N THR A 303 12.56 -14.09 -23.13
CA THR A 303 12.94 -13.36 -21.89
C THR A 303 12.35 -14.00 -20.62
N TRP A 304 11.14 -14.58 -20.70
CA TRP A 304 10.53 -15.31 -19.58
C TRP A 304 11.38 -16.50 -19.12
N LEU A 305 12.09 -17.15 -20.06
CA LEU A 305 12.91 -18.31 -19.76
C LEU A 305 14.09 -17.92 -18.88
N PHE A 306 14.72 -16.76 -19.13
CA PHE A 306 15.81 -16.26 -18.31
C PHE A 306 15.36 -15.98 -16.86
N ILE A 307 14.12 -15.50 -16.67
CA ILE A 307 13.54 -15.31 -15.33
C ILE A 307 13.41 -16.66 -14.60
N LEU A 308 12.87 -17.68 -15.26
CA LEU A 308 12.74 -19.01 -14.67
C LEU A 308 14.11 -19.67 -14.41
N LEU A 309 15.06 -19.50 -15.32
CA LEU A 309 16.43 -20.02 -15.16
C LEU A 309 17.15 -19.34 -14.00
N GLN A 310 17.04 -18.02 -13.84
CA GLN A 310 17.63 -17.30 -12.71
C GLN A 310 17.12 -17.88 -11.37
N ARG A 311 15.83 -18.20 -11.28
CA ARG A 311 15.20 -18.79 -10.09
C ARG A 311 15.69 -20.21 -9.81
N LEU A 312 15.70 -21.02 -10.86
CA LEU A 312 16.22 -22.38 -10.80
C LEU A 312 17.67 -22.43 -10.30
N PHE A 313 18.53 -21.51 -10.75
CA PHE A 313 19.94 -21.46 -10.34
C PHE A 313 20.15 -20.82 -8.96
N ALA A 314 19.23 -19.99 -8.48
CA ALA A 314 19.26 -19.47 -7.11
C ALA A 314 19.05 -20.58 -6.07
N ASN A 315 18.23 -21.58 -6.39
CA ASN A 315 18.06 -22.78 -5.59
C ASN A 315 19.19 -23.79 -5.86
N THR A 316 20.36 -23.53 -5.25
CA THR A 316 21.65 -24.22 -5.44
C THR A 316 21.69 -25.71 -5.13
N SER A 317 20.57 -26.33 -4.76
CA SER A 317 20.50 -27.76 -4.42
C SER A 317 19.29 -28.42 -5.06
N SER A 318 19.31 -28.67 -6.37
CA SER A 318 18.27 -29.50 -6.95
C SER A 318 18.69 -30.32 -8.17
N PRO A 319 18.40 -31.64 -8.20
CA PRO A 319 18.29 -32.43 -9.42
C PRO A 319 17.52 -31.71 -10.54
N LEU A 320 16.57 -30.83 -10.18
CA LEU A 320 15.82 -29.96 -11.08
C LEU A 320 16.73 -29.03 -11.89
N ALA A 321 17.76 -28.41 -11.28
CA ALA A 321 18.66 -27.50 -12.00
C ALA A 321 19.46 -28.22 -13.09
N ARG A 322 20.08 -29.35 -12.73
CA ARG A 322 20.78 -30.22 -13.70
C ARG A 322 19.83 -30.74 -14.78
N TRP A 323 18.60 -31.04 -14.40
CA TRP A 323 17.59 -31.57 -15.29
C TRP A 323 17.08 -30.52 -16.30
N THR A 324 16.72 -29.32 -15.85
CA THR A 324 16.25 -28.23 -16.73
C THR A 324 17.34 -27.76 -17.69
N VAL A 325 18.61 -27.73 -17.27
CA VAL A 325 19.74 -27.46 -18.17
C VAL A 325 19.84 -28.52 -19.26
N ARG A 326 19.73 -29.82 -18.90
CA ARG A 326 19.71 -30.91 -19.90
C ARG A 326 18.52 -30.80 -20.85
N TRP A 327 17.34 -30.51 -20.33
CA TRP A 327 16.14 -30.30 -21.14
C TRP A 327 16.30 -29.12 -22.10
N PHE A 328 16.83 -27.99 -21.62
CA PHE A 328 17.06 -26.80 -22.45
C PHE A 328 18.00 -27.13 -23.61
N PHE A 329 19.14 -27.77 -23.35
CA PHE A 329 20.07 -28.18 -24.40
C PHE A 329 19.48 -29.23 -25.34
N ASN A 330 18.62 -30.12 -24.87
CA ASN A 330 17.96 -31.11 -25.71
C ASN A 330 16.84 -30.50 -26.58
N SER A 331 16.14 -29.48 -26.08
CA SER A 331 15.04 -28.81 -26.79
C SER A 331 15.55 -27.75 -27.76
N MET A 332 16.76 -27.21 -27.53
CA MET A 332 17.47 -26.31 -28.43
C MET A 332 18.26 -27.04 -29.53
N LYS A 333 18.39 -28.37 -29.46
CA LYS A 333 18.84 -29.17 -30.61
C LYS A 333 17.72 -29.10 -31.65
N LEU A 334 17.87 -28.17 -32.59
CA LEU A 334 17.07 -28.08 -33.81
C LEU A 334 16.93 -29.48 -34.42
N PRO A 335 15.78 -29.82 -35.02
CA PRO A 335 15.64 -31.06 -35.75
C PRO A 335 16.69 -31.11 -36.86
N ASP A 336 17.54 -32.15 -36.87
CA ASP A 336 18.55 -32.44 -37.91
C ASP A 336 17.94 -32.71 -39.31
N ASN A 337 16.66 -32.42 -39.53
CA ASN A 337 15.93 -32.77 -40.74
C ASN A 337 15.67 -31.55 -41.63
N GLN A 338 16.72 -30.89 -42.13
CA GLN A 338 16.69 -30.12 -43.41
C GLN A 338 18.07 -30.07 -44.12
N VAL A 339 18.85 -31.16 -44.05
CA VAL A 339 20.02 -31.33 -44.95
C VAL A 339 19.97 -32.68 -45.64
N GLU A 340 18.83 -33.00 -46.26
CA GLU A 340 18.79 -33.93 -47.38
C GLU A 340 17.82 -33.38 -48.42
N ASN A 341 18.27 -33.37 -49.69
CA ASN A 341 17.62 -32.82 -50.88
C ASN A 341 17.95 -31.37 -51.26
N VAL A 342 19.24 -31.10 -51.48
CA VAL A 342 19.65 -30.46 -52.73
C VAL A 342 20.73 -31.33 -53.35
N SER A 343 20.29 -32.25 -54.21
CA SER A 343 21.13 -32.95 -55.19
C SER A 343 21.19 -32.13 -56.48
#